data_AF-A0A2G3DWY3-F1
#
_entry.id   AF-A0A2G3DWY3-F1
#
_cell.length_a   1.000
_cell.length_b   1.000
_cell.length_c   1.000
_cell.angle_alpha   90.00
_cell.angle_beta   90.00
_cell.angle_gamma   90.00
#
_symmetry.space_group_name_H-M   'P 1'
#
loop_
_entity.id
_entity.type
_entity.pdbx_description
1 polymer ?
#
loop_
_entity_poly.entity_id
_entity_poly.type
_entity_poly.pdbx_seq_one_letter_code
_entity_poly.pdbx_strand_id
1 'polypeptide(L)'
;MNNYDNMLLANKKLSEEKKILAIDTIRRMVKANEHISIVELTKLTGLSRSFFYKNEQVNDELMKALKSQEGKILSSRRDKTLNEALKETVKMQKDEIDRLRREKSQLTFALKRLQDEKQNDVDFALIEKL
;
A
#
# COMPACT_ATOMS: atom_id res chain seq x y z
N MET A 1 -29.81 -27.99 35.79
CA MET A 1 -29.28 -28.09 34.42
C MET A 1 -28.34 -29.28 34.36
N ASN A 2 -28.53 -30.18 33.40
CA ASN A 2 -27.69 -31.37 33.23
C ASN A 2 -26.37 -30.97 32.54
N ASN A 3 -25.31 -31.79 32.67
CA ASN A 3 -24.03 -31.58 31.99
C ASN A 3 -24.20 -31.44 30.46
N TYR A 4 -25.17 -32.15 29.90
CA TYR A 4 -25.51 -32.08 28.48
C TYR A 4 -26.09 -30.71 28.09
N ASP A 5 -26.95 -30.13 28.91
CA ASP A 5 -27.55 -28.81 28.65
C ASP A 5 -26.48 -27.72 28.67
N ASN A 6 -25.56 -27.79 29.64
CA ASN A 6 -24.44 -26.85 29.76
C ASN A 6 -23.52 -26.93 28.54
N MET A 7 -23.21 -28.15 28.08
CA MET A 7 -22.41 -28.37 26.87
C MET A 7 -23.10 -27.82 25.62
N LEU A 8 -24.42 -28.04 25.47
CA LEU A 8 -25.18 -27.53 24.33
C LEU A 8 -25.19 -25.99 24.31
N LEU A 9 -25.38 -25.36 25.46
CA LEU A 9 -25.32 -23.90 25.60
C LEU A 9 -23.94 -23.35 25.26
N ALA A 10 -22.87 -23.98 25.75
CA ALA A 10 -21.50 -23.59 25.45
C ALA A 10 -21.20 -23.70 23.93
N ASN A 11 -21.64 -24.79 23.29
CA ASN A 11 -21.46 -24.99 21.85
C ASN A 11 -22.24 -23.97 21.01
N LYS A 12 -23.49 -23.64 21.41
CA LYS A 12 -24.28 -22.59 20.76
C LYS A 12 -23.58 -21.24 20.85
N LYS A 13 -23.10 -20.87 22.05
CA LYS A 13 -22.36 -19.63 22.26
C LYS A 13 -21.10 -19.55 21.39
N LEU A 14 -20.30 -20.61 21.38
CA LEU A 14 -19.08 -20.67 20.55
C LEU A 14 -19.40 -20.58 19.05
N SER A 15 -20.49 -21.21 18.60
CA SER A 15 -20.92 -21.13 17.22
C SER A 15 -21.32 -19.70 16.83
N GLU A 16 -22.02 -18.99 17.74
CA GLU A 16 -22.41 -17.60 17.54
C GLU A 16 -21.19 -16.65 17.52
N GLU A 17 -20.22 -16.84 18.40
CA GLU A 17 -18.97 -16.06 18.39
C GLU A 17 -18.19 -16.23 17.09
N LYS A 18 -18.08 -17.47 16.57
CA LYS A 18 -17.45 -17.74 15.27
C LYS A 18 -18.18 -17.06 14.12
N LYS A 19 -19.50 -17.03 14.18
CA LYS A 19 -20.34 -16.36 13.18
C LYS A 19 -20.10 -14.85 13.17
N ILE A 20 -20.10 -14.22 14.35
CA ILE A 20 -19.83 -12.79 14.51
C ILE A 20 -18.44 -12.46 13.97
N LEU A 21 -17.41 -13.22 14.37
CA LEU A 21 -16.04 -13.04 13.90
C LEU A 21 -15.92 -13.10 12.37
N ALA A 22 -16.60 -14.08 11.74
CA ALA A 22 -16.58 -14.21 10.29
C ALA A 22 -17.23 -13.01 9.59
N ILE A 23 -18.42 -12.61 10.03
CA ILE A 23 -19.17 -11.47 9.47
C ILE A 23 -18.40 -10.16 9.65
N ASP A 24 -17.87 -9.90 10.84
CA ASP A 24 -17.11 -8.68 11.12
C ASP A 24 -15.83 -8.62 10.29
N THR A 25 -15.16 -9.75 10.09
CA THR A 25 -13.97 -9.83 9.22
C THR A 25 -14.32 -9.51 7.78
N ILE A 26 -15.41 -10.06 7.24
CA ILE A 26 -15.89 -9.76 5.88
C ILE A 26 -16.16 -8.26 5.74
N ARG A 27 -16.93 -7.67 6.66
CA ARG A 27 -17.27 -6.24 6.65
C ARG A 27 -16.04 -5.34 6.75
N ARG A 28 -15.08 -5.70 7.59
CA ARG A 28 -13.81 -4.98 7.72
C ARG A 28 -13.02 -4.99 6.41
N MET A 29 -12.94 -6.14 5.73
CA MET A 29 -12.26 -6.25 4.44
C MET A 29 -12.95 -5.41 3.35
N VAL A 30 -14.28 -5.42 3.29
CA VAL A 30 -15.04 -4.53 2.37
C VAL A 30 -14.71 -3.06 2.66
N LYS A 31 -14.77 -2.63 3.93
CA LYS A 31 -14.49 -1.24 4.33
C LYS A 31 -13.05 -0.82 4.00
N ALA A 32 -12.10 -1.73 4.13
CA ALA A 32 -10.70 -1.51 3.81
C ALA A 32 -10.40 -1.61 2.29
N ASN A 33 -11.43 -1.86 1.46
CA ASN A 33 -11.32 -2.12 0.04
C ASN A 33 -10.29 -3.24 -0.27
N GLU A 34 -10.20 -4.24 0.60
CA GLU A 34 -9.29 -5.39 0.47
C GLU A 34 -9.98 -6.50 -0.32
N HIS A 35 -9.26 -7.14 -1.25
CA HIS A 35 -9.82 -8.24 -2.04
C HIS A 35 -10.30 -9.40 -1.15
N ILE A 36 -11.59 -9.74 -1.19
CA ILE A 36 -12.13 -10.82 -0.37
C ILE A 36 -11.89 -12.17 -1.03
N SER A 37 -11.30 -13.10 -0.28
CA SER A 37 -11.20 -14.50 -0.68
C SER A 37 -11.35 -15.43 0.52
N ILE A 38 -11.82 -16.66 0.27
CA ILE A 38 -11.92 -17.70 1.31
C ILE A 38 -10.57 -18.00 1.95
N VAL A 39 -9.49 -17.96 1.17
CA VAL A 39 -8.13 -18.21 1.66
C VAL A 39 -7.73 -17.13 2.66
N GLU A 40 -8.01 -15.86 2.38
CA GLU A 40 -7.70 -14.77 3.30
C GLU A 40 -8.60 -14.77 4.53
N LEU A 41 -9.89 -15.03 4.35
CA LEU A 41 -10.83 -15.16 5.47
C LEU A 41 -10.44 -16.29 6.42
N THR A 42 -10.00 -17.44 5.88
CA THR A 42 -9.47 -18.56 6.67
C THR A 42 -8.22 -18.14 7.46
N LYS A 43 -7.29 -17.42 6.82
CA LYS A 43 -6.06 -16.92 7.48
C LYS A 43 -6.35 -15.92 8.60
N LEU A 44 -7.34 -15.05 8.41
CA LEU A 44 -7.66 -13.97 9.36
C LEU A 44 -8.50 -14.44 10.55
N THR A 45 -9.36 -15.42 10.35
CA THR A 45 -10.31 -15.88 11.37
C THR A 45 -9.93 -17.21 12.03
N GLY A 46 -9.06 -17.99 11.39
CA GLY A 46 -8.77 -19.37 11.78
C GLY A 46 -9.92 -20.36 11.52
N LEU A 47 -11.02 -19.92 10.90
CA LEU A 47 -12.19 -20.75 10.63
C LEU A 47 -11.98 -21.58 9.36
N SER A 48 -12.55 -22.79 9.33
CA SER A 48 -12.44 -23.66 8.17
C SER A 48 -13.19 -23.09 6.96
N ARG A 49 -12.74 -23.42 5.74
CA ARG A 49 -13.43 -23.05 4.50
C ARG A 49 -14.91 -23.43 4.52
N SER A 50 -15.21 -24.63 5.00
CA SER A 50 -16.59 -25.12 5.10
C SER A 50 -17.47 -24.28 6.01
N PHE A 51 -16.91 -23.63 7.04
CA PHE A 51 -17.70 -22.75 7.91
C PHE A 51 -18.32 -21.58 7.13
N PHE A 52 -17.54 -20.97 6.23
CA PHE A 52 -18.00 -19.85 5.39
C PHE A 52 -19.08 -20.24 4.38
N TYR A 53 -19.16 -21.50 3.99
CA TYR A 53 -20.18 -22.00 3.06
C TYR A 53 -21.41 -22.57 3.76
N LYS A 54 -21.24 -23.22 4.92
CA LYS A 54 -22.33 -23.93 5.61
C LYS A 54 -23.17 -23.04 6.52
N ASN A 55 -22.58 -21.98 7.07
CA ASN A 55 -23.36 -21.05 7.86
C ASN A 55 -24.04 -20.05 6.92
N GLU A 56 -25.37 -20.16 6.79
CA GLU A 56 -26.17 -19.36 5.85
C GLU A 56 -25.95 -17.85 6.02
N GLN A 57 -25.96 -17.34 7.25
CA GLN A 57 -25.75 -15.91 7.51
C GLN A 57 -24.35 -15.43 7.12
N VAL A 58 -23.32 -16.25 7.35
CA VAL A 58 -21.95 -15.94 6.92
C VAL A 58 -21.84 -15.99 5.39
N ASN A 59 -22.44 -17.00 4.77
CA ASN A 59 -22.43 -17.18 3.32
C ASN A 59 -23.15 -16.02 2.62
N ASP A 60 -24.31 -15.60 3.13
CA ASP A 60 -25.05 -14.45 2.59
C ASP A 60 -24.24 -13.16 2.67
N GLU A 61 -23.57 -12.92 3.79
CA GLU A 61 -22.70 -11.75 3.94
C GLU A 61 -21.50 -11.83 2.99
N LEU A 62 -20.91 -13.01 2.82
CA LEU A 62 -19.83 -13.26 1.87
C LEU A 62 -20.28 -12.99 0.43
N MET A 63 -21.43 -13.50 0.01
CA MET A 63 -21.96 -13.30 -1.34
C MET A 63 -22.28 -11.82 -1.61
N LYS A 64 -22.87 -11.12 -0.62
CA LYS A 64 -23.09 -9.67 -0.70
C LYS A 64 -21.76 -8.93 -0.85
N ALA A 65 -20.75 -9.31 -0.08
CA ALA A 65 -19.44 -8.70 -0.13
C ALA A 65 -18.75 -8.92 -1.48
N LEU A 66 -18.76 -10.14 -2.01
CA LEU A 66 -18.22 -10.46 -3.35
C LEU A 66 -18.92 -9.65 -4.44
N LYS A 67 -20.25 -9.61 -4.43
CA LYS A 67 -21.04 -8.78 -5.38
C LYS A 67 -20.71 -7.30 -5.25
N SER A 68 -20.50 -6.81 -4.03
CA SER A 68 -20.14 -5.41 -3.79
C SER A 68 -18.74 -5.05 -4.32
N GLN A 69 -17.88 -6.04 -4.52
CA GLN A 69 -16.51 -5.89 -5.02
C GLN A 69 -16.39 -6.11 -6.53
N GLU A 70 -17.43 -6.64 -7.17
CA GLU A 70 -17.47 -6.87 -8.60
C GLU A 70 -17.31 -5.54 -9.37
N GLY A 71 -16.40 -5.53 -10.35
CA GLY A 71 -16.09 -4.34 -11.15
C GLY A 71 -15.33 -3.24 -10.41
N LYS A 72 -14.93 -3.43 -9.15
CA LYS A 72 -14.13 -2.45 -8.39
C LYS A 72 -12.63 -2.74 -8.49
N ILE A 73 -11.83 -1.69 -8.49
CA ILE A 73 -10.39 -1.80 -8.25
C ILE A 73 -10.20 -2.01 -6.75
N LEU A 74 -9.82 -3.23 -6.37
CA LEU A 74 -9.59 -3.63 -4.99
C LEU A 74 -8.11 -3.51 -4.66
N SER A 75 -7.80 -3.16 -3.42
CA SER A 75 -6.43 -3.17 -2.92
C SER A 75 -6.01 -4.59 -2.55
N SER A 76 -4.96 -5.11 -3.16
CA SER A 76 -4.25 -6.26 -2.60
C SER A 76 -3.27 -5.80 -1.52
N ARG A 77 -2.99 -6.65 -0.54
CA ARG A 77 -1.90 -6.39 0.43
C ARG A 77 -0.56 -6.17 -0.29
N ARG A 78 -0.33 -6.91 -1.37
CA ARG A 78 0.88 -6.76 -2.21
C ARG A 78 0.94 -5.37 -2.83
N ASP A 79 -0.19 -4.83 -3.26
CA ASP A 79 -0.27 -3.50 -3.87
C ASP A 79 0.06 -2.43 -2.83
N LYS A 80 -0.41 -2.56 -1.59
CA LYS A 80 -0.09 -1.61 -0.51
C LYS A 80 1.42 -1.54 -0.26
N THR A 81 2.07 -2.69 -0.05
CA THR A 81 3.52 -2.74 0.20
C THR A 81 4.33 -2.27 -1.01
N LEU A 82 3.90 -2.62 -2.22
CA LEU A 82 4.57 -2.20 -3.45
C LEU A 82 4.41 -0.68 -3.65
N ASN A 83 3.22 -0.14 -3.43
CA ASN A 83 2.95 1.30 -3.53
C ASN A 83 3.76 2.11 -2.52
N GLU A 84 3.96 1.60 -1.30
CA GLU A 84 4.82 2.23 -0.30
C GLU A 84 6.29 2.25 -0.75
N ALA A 85 6.82 1.10 -1.19
CA ALA A 85 8.19 1.02 -1.70
C ALA A 85 8.41 1.92 -2.94
N LEU A 86 7.43 1.98 -3.83
CA LEU A 86 7.45 2.87 -5.01
C LEU A 86 7.43 4.34 -4.58
N LYS A 87 6.63 4.73 -3.58
CA LYS A 87 6.60 6.10 -3.07
C LYS A 87 7.97 6.53 -2.53
N GLU A 88 8.63 5.67 -1.74
CA GLU A 88 9.99 5.94 -1.24
C GLU A 88 11.00 6.05 -2.39
N THR A 89 10.90 5.17 -3.38
CA THR A 89 11.78 5.21 -4.57
C THR A 89 11.62 6.51 -5.35
N VAL A 90 10.38 6.95 -5.59
CA VAL A 90 10.07 8.22 -6.27
C VAL A 90 10.60 9.40 -5.47
N LYS A 91 10.51 9.36 -4.14
CA LYS A 91 11.06 10.41 -3.27
C LYS A 91 12.58 10.50 -3.41
N MET A 92 13.29 9.38 -3.30
CA MET A 92 14.75 9.34 -3.47
C MET A 92 15.17 9.86 -4.85
N GLN A 93 14.47 9.45 -5.91
CA GLN A 93 14.74 9.93 -7.28
C GLN A 93 14.52 11.44 -7.41
N LYS A 94 13.48 12.01 -6.78
CA LYS A 94 13.25 13.46 -6.78
C LYS A 94 14.39 14.20 -6.06
N ASP A 95 14.80 13.71 -4.90
CA ASP A 95 15.89 14.32 -4.13
C ASP A 95 17.21 14.31 -4.92
N GLU A 96 17.47 13.22 -5.66
CA GLU A 96 18.64 13.10 -6.53
C GLU A 96 18.57 14.05 -7.75
N ILE A 97 17.41 14.15 -8.40
CA ILE A 97 17.19 15.13 -9.48
C ILE A 97 17.47 16.55 -8.98
N ASP A 98 16.99 16.91 -7.78
CA ASP A 98 17.20 18.24 -7.22
C ASP A 98 18.66 18.49 -6.85
N ARG A 99 19.38 17.48 -6.35
CA ARG A 99 20.83 17.56 -6.15
C ARG A 99 21.56 17.81 -7.46
N LEU A 100 21.29 16.99 -8.48
CA LEU A 100 21.94 17.12 -9.79
C LEU A 100 21.63 18.46 -10.47
N ARG A 101 20.41 18.99 -10.31
CA ARG A 101 20.05 20.32 -10.80
C ARG A 101 20.87 21.43 -10.13
N ARG A 102 21.07 21.36 -8.81
CA ARG A 102 21.92 22.32 -8.08
C ARG A 102 23.37 22.23 -8.54
N GLU A 103 23.92 21.03 -8.64
CA GLU A 103 25.29 20.81 -9.08
C GLU A 103 25.51 21.30 -10.52
N LYS A 104 24.59 20.97 -11.43
CA LYS A 104 24.62 21.49 -12.81
C LYS A 104 24.61 23.03 -12.82
N SER A 105 23.75 23.67 -12.02
CA SER A 105 23.69 25.13 -11.94
C SER A 105 25.02 25.74 -11.46
N GLN A 106 25.62 25.16 -10.42
CA GLN A 106 26.92 25.60 -9.90
C GLN A 106 28.04 25.44 -10.93
N LEU A 107 28.12 24.29 -11.60
CA LEU A 107 29.10 24.04 -12.65
C LEU A 107 28.91 24.99 -13.84
N THR A 108 27.68 25.25 -14.26
CA THR A 108 27.41 26.21 -15.34
C THR A 108 27.84 27.63 -14.98
N PHE A 109 27.67 28.03 -13.71
CA PHE A 109 28.12 29.32 -13.23
C PHE A 109 29.65 29.41 -13.17
N ALA A 110 30.32 28.37 -12.67
CA ALA A 110 31.77 28.30 -12.63
C ALA A 110 32.40 28.31 -14.03
N LEU A 111 31.82 27.57 -14.97
CA LEU A 111 32.25 27.57 -16.37
C LEU A 111 32.13 28.96 -17.00
N LYS A 112 31.01 29.65 -16.77
CA LYS A 112 30.82 31.02 -17.26
C LYS A 112 31.87 31.98 -16.71
N ARG A 113 32.12 31.93 -15.39
CA ARG A 113 33.16 32.77 -14.75
C ARG A 113 34.55 32.53 -15.31
N LEU A 114 34.94 31.27 -15.47
CA LEU A 114 36.23 30.91 -16.08
C LEU A 114 36.34 31.38 -17.53
N GLN A 115 35.25 31.38 -18.29
CA GLN A 115 35.22 31.88 -19.66
C GLN A 115 35.37 33.40 -19.69
N ASP A 116 34.70 34.12 -18.79
CA ASP A 116 34.81 35.57 -18.64
C ASP A 116 36.23 35.99 -18.19
N GLU A 117 36.85 35.25 -17.25
CA GLU A 117 38.23 35.47 -16.80
C GLU A 117 39.24 35.28 -17.95
N LYS A 118 39.12 34.20 -18.72
CA LYS A 118 39.97 33.97 -19.90
C LYS A 118 39.84 35.06 -20.95
N GLN A 119 38.63 35.59 -21.16
CA GLN A 119 38.41 36.67 -22.12
C GLN A 119 39.11 37.96 -21.66
N ASN A 120 38.99 38.30 -20.38
CA ASN A 120 39.68 39.46 -19.80
C ASN A 120 41.21 39.35 -19.89
N ASP A 121 41.78 38.17 -19.66
CA ASP A 121 43.24 37.94 -19.79
C ASP A 121 43.71 38.16 -21.24
N VAL A 122 42.92 37.70 -22.22
CA VAL A 122 43.22 37.91 -23.66
C VAL A 122 43.15 39.40 -24.02
N ASP A 123 42.11 40.10 -23.54
CA ASP A 123 41.91 41.52 -23.80
C ASP A 123 43.03 42.37 -23.17
N PHE A 124 43.47 42.04 -21.95
CA PHE A 124 44.60 42.70 -21.28
C PHE A 124 45.93 42.48 -22.00
N ALA A 125 46.22 41.25 -22.44
CA ALA A 125 47.42 40.92 -23.21
C ALA A 125 47.45 41.58 -24.60
N LEU A 126 46.29 41.95 -25.15
CA LEU A 126 46.19 42.68 -26.41
C LEU A 126 46.53 44.18 -26.21
N ILE A 127 46.13 44.76 -25.08
CA ILE A 127 46.40 46.16 -24.72
C ILE A 127 47.89 46.38 -24.43
N GLU A 128 48.57 45.44 -23.75
CA GLU A 128 50.02 45.57 -23.49
C GLU A 128 50.91 45.48 -24.75
N LYS A 129 50.38 45.02 -25.88
CA LYS A 129 51.11 44.90 -27.16
C LYS A 129 50.95 46.11 -28.09
N LEU A 130 50.13 47.10 -27.71
CA LEU A 130 49.92 48.36 -28.42
C LEU A 130 50.79 49.48 -27.82
#